data_AF-A0A1A8N6W2-F1
#
_entry.id   AF-A0A1A8N6W2-F1
#
_cell.length_a   1.000
_cell.length_b   1.000
_cell.length_c   1.000
_cell.angle_alpha   90.00
_cell.angle_beta   90.00
_cell.angle_gamma   90.00
#
_symmetry.space_group_name_H-M   'P 1'
#
loop_
_entity.id
_entity.type
_entity.pdbx_description
1 polymer ?
#
loop_
_entity_poly.entity_id
_entity_poly.type
_entity_poly.pdbx_seq_one_letter_code
_entity_poly.pdbx_strand_id
1 'polypeptide(L)'
;AQKDPLQPTVHPVLIPQNQFGVMSLDPDTLPSIATTLIDVLFYSNSPKADSQSSPNQDLDCIEFFSFSLIDGYVSLVMDTEAQRQFPADLLFTSSSRELWRMVRIGGQPLGFDECGIVAQISQPLADGDISAYYISTFSFDHALVPEEDIVSVTDMLQQRKDAATS
;
A
#
# COMPACT_ATOMS: atom_id res chain seq x y z
N ALA A 1 9.77 30.35 -19.13
CA ALA A 1 8.42 29.80 -19.32
C ALA A 1 7.91 29.41 -17.95
N GLN A 2 6.95 30.17 -17.43
CA GLN A 2 6.34 29.95 -16.12
C GLN A 2 5.37 28.78 -16.32
N LYS A 3 5.75 27.57 -15.86
CA LYS A 3 4.89 26.38 -15.88
C LYS A 3 3.78 26.69 -14.87
N ASP A 4 2.56 26.92 -15.35
CA ASP A 4 1.39 27.04 -14.48
C ASP A 4 1.40 25.88 -13.47
N PRO A 5 1.13 26.11 -12.17
CA PRO A 5 1.00 25.01 -11.23
C PRO A 5 -0.11 24.12 -11.75
N LEU A 6 0.23 22.87 -12.10
CA LEU A 6 -0.74 21.85 -12.50
C LEU A 6 -1.87 21.89 -11.48
N GLN A 7 -3.10 22.12 -11.95
CA GLN A 7 -4.27 22.05 -11.07
C GLN A 7 -4.24 20.68 -10.38
N PRO A 8 -4.34 20.63 -9.04
CA PRO A 8 -4.28 19.37 -8.31
C PRO A 8 -5.42 18.49 -8.79
N THR A 9 -5.08 17.39 -9.47
CA THR A 9 -6.07 16.45 -9.98
C THR A 9 -6.41 15.51 -8.84
N VAL A 10 -7.71 15.30 -8.60
CA VAL A 10 -8.14 14.31 -7.61
C VAL A 10 -7.98 12.93 -8.22
N HIS A 11 -6.99 12.20 -7.71
CA HIS A 11 -6.70 10.85 -8.18
C HIS A 11 -7.74 9.85 -7.68
N PRO A 12 -8.21 8.92 -8.54
CA PRO A 12 -9.07 7.83 -8.10
C PRO A 12 -8.29 6.92 -7.14
N VAL A 13 -9.02 6.31 -6.22
CA VAL A 13 -8.49 5.38 -5.23
C VAL A 13 -9.08 3.99 -5.43
N LEU A 14 -8.31 2.96 -5.09
CA LEU A 14 -8.73 1.56 -5.07
C LEU A 14 -8.37 0.97 -3.71
N ILE A 15 -9.34 0.31 -3.07
CA ILE A 15 -9.20 -0.26 -1.74
C ILE A 15 -9.33 -1.78 -1.85
N PRO A 16 -8.22 -2.53 -1.95
CA PRO A 16 -8.26 -3.98 -1.96
C PRO A 16 -8.65 -4.53 -0.58
N GLN A 17 -9.13 -5.77 -0.54
CA GLN A 17 -9.52 -6.46 0.70
C GLN A 17 -8.35 -7.07 1.46
N ASN A 18 -7.12 -7.09 0.90
CA ASN A 18 -5.95 -7.59 1.62
C ASN A 18 -5.82 -6.92 2.98
N GLN A 19 -5.40 -7.72 3.95
CA GLN A 19 -4.87 -7.28 5.22
C GLN A 19 -3.35 -7.36 5.15
N PHE A 20 -2.68 -6.26 5.49
CA PHE A 20 -1.22 -6.14 5.47
C PHE A 20 -0.65 -6.10 6.88
N GLY A 21 0.49 -6.76 7.07
CA GLY A 21 1.33 -6.60 8.26
C GLY A 21 2.50 -5.68 7.96
N VAL A 22 2.77 -4.75 8.87
CA VAL A 22 4.00 -3.95 8.90
C VAL A 22 4.92 -4.57 9.94
N MET A 23 6.07 -5.06 9.50
CA MET A 23 6.95 -5.94 10.27
C MET A 23 8.41 -5.53 10.15
N SER A 24 9.19 -5.91 11.16
CA SER A 24 10.64 -5.79 11.18
C SER A 24 11.27 -7.14 11.51
N LEU A 25 12.57 -7.23 11.30
CA LEU A 25 13.38 -8.43 11.46
C LEU A 25 14.75 -8.01 11.96
N ASP A 26 15.35 -8.81 12.82
CA ASP A 26 16.77 -8.66 13.16
C ASP A 26 17.63 -8.96 11.90
N PRO A 27 18.45 -8.02 11.42
CA PRO A 27 19.31 -8.23 10.24
C PRO A 27 20.17 -9.48 10.32
N ASP A 28 20.61 -9.90 11.51
CA ASP A 28 21.43 -11.09 11.71
C ASP A 28 20.64 -12.39 11.42
N THR A 29 19.31 -12.31 11.49
CA THR A 29 18.41 -13.42 11.17
C THR A 29 17.97 -13.44 9.70
N LEU A 30 18.25 -12.38 8.92
CA LEU A 30 17.90 -12.30 7.50
C LEU A 30 18.36 -13.51 6.66
N PRO A 31 19.57 -14.08 6.85
CA PRO A 31 19.99 -15.28 6.12
C PRO A 31 19.07 -16.49 6.32
N SER A 32 18.40 -16.59 7.48
CA SER A 32 17.51 -17.71 7.79
C SER A 32 16.18 -17.68 7.04
N ILE A 33 15.72 -16.49 6.63
CA ILE A 33 14.50 -16.30 5.84
C ILE A 33 14.77 -16.05 4.36
N ALA A 34 16.04 -16.02 3.94
CA ALA A 34 16.44 -15.57 2.61
C ALA A 34 15.78 -16.39 1.48
N THR A 35 15.68 -17.71 1.64
CA THR A 35 15.04 -18.56 0.63
C THR A 35 13.55 -18.27 0.50
N THR A 36 12.83 -18.09 1.61
CA THR A 36 11.42 -17.71 1.61
C THR A 36 11.24 -16.32 1.00
N LEU A 37 12.09 -15.36 1.37
CA LEU A 37 12.04 -14.00 0.83
C LEU A 37 12.25 -14.00 -0.69
N ILE A 38 13.22 -14.78 -1.18
CA ILE A 38 13.48 -14.93 -2.62
C ILE A 38 12.28 -15.57 -3.32
N ASP A 39 11.69 -16.60 -2.72
CA ASP A 39 10.53 -17.30 -3.28
C ASP A 39 9.32 -16.35 -3.40
N VAL A 40 9.03 -15.59 -2.35
CA VAL A 40 7.95 -14.59 -2.33
C VAL A 40 8.19 -13.46 -3.33
N LEU A 41 9.42 -12.93 -3.43
CA LEU A 41 9.73 -11.81 -4.30
C LEU A 41 9.83 -12.17 -5.80
N PHE A 42 10.28 -13.39 -6.13
CA PHE A 42 10.69 -13.72 -7.50
C PHE A 42 10.00 -14.94 -8.10
N TYR A 43 9.39 -15.82 -7.30
CA TYR A 43 8.90 -17.12 -7.78
C TYR A 43 7.44 -17.42 -7.44
N SER A 44 6.83 -16.70 -6.50
CA SER A 44 5.40 -16.75 -6.23
C SER A 44 4.66 -16.30 -7.50
N ASN A 45 4.16 -17.28 -8.26
CA ASN A 45 3.49 -17.02 -9.53
C ASN A 45 2.27 -16.16 -9.30
N SER A 46 2.26 -14.98 -9.91
CA SER A 46 1.02 -14.26 -10.16
C SER A 46 0.16 -15.07 -11.14
N PRO A 47 -1.16 -15.14 -10.95
CA PRO A 47 -2.04 -15.45 -12.06
C PRO A 47 -1.72 -14.43 -13.14
N LYS A 48 -1.10 -14.88 -14.24
CA LYS A 48 -0.85 -14.01 -15.38
C LYS A 48 -2.16 -13.31 -15.67
N ALA A 49 -2.13 -11.98 -15.72
CA ALA A 49 -3.21 -11.20 -16.29
C ALA A 49 -3.30 -11.61 -17.76
N ASP A 50 -4.01 -12.71 -18.03
CA ASP A 50 -4.36 -13.13 -19.36
C ASP A 50 -5.14 -11.98 -19.94
N SER A 51 -4.47 -11.34 -20.90
CA SER A 51 -5.03 -10.33 -21.75
C SER A 51 -6.33 -10.90 -22.32
N GLN A 52 -7.46 -10.24 -22.01
CA GLN A 52 -8.83 -10.56 -22.42
C GLN A 52 -9.66 -11.43 -21.46
N SER A 53 -10.06 -10.88 -20.31
CA SER A 53 -11.44 -11.08 -19.83
C SER A 53 -11.89 -9.96 -18.89
N SER A 54 -12.95 -9.27 -19.29
CA SER A 54 -13.90 -8.48 -18.48
C SER A 54 -13.36 -7.38 -17.54
N PRO A 55 -13.79 -6.11 -17.67
CA PRO A 55 -13.41 -5.00 -16.79
C PRO A 55 -14.10 -5.03 -15.41
N ASN A 56 -14.46 -6.23 -14.92
CA ASN A 56 -15.38 -6.41 -13.79
C ASN A 56 -15.04 -7.62 -12.90
N GLN A 57 -13.76 -8.05 -12.86
CA GLN A 57 -13.32 -8.82 -11.70
C GLN A 57 -12.93 -7.79 -10.63
N ASP A 58 -13.80 -7.67 -9.63
CA ASP A 58 -13.45 -7.15 -8.33
C ASP A 58 -12.11 -7.79 -7.93
N LEU A 59 -11.02 -7.02 -8.03
CA LEU A 59 -9.75 -7.44 -7.47
C LEU A 59 -9.92 -7.37 -5.96
N ASP A 60 -10.53 -8.42 -5.40
CA ASP A 60 -10.69 -8.57 -3.96
C ASP A 60 -9.32 -8.45 -3.28
N CYS A 61 -8.23 -8.82 -3.95
CA CYS A 61 -6.87 -8.64 -3.45
C CYS A 61 -5.91 -8.08 -4.52
N ILE A 62 -4.86 -7.40 -4.06
CA ILE A 62 -3.71 -6.91 -4.83
C ILE A 62 -2.43 -7.62 -4.37
N GLU A 63 -1.50 -7.85 -5.28
CA GLU A 63 -0.15 -8.28 -4.95
C GLU A 63 0.68 -7.06 -4.54
N PHE A 64 1.11 -7.03 -3.28
CA PHE A 64 2.00 -5.99 -2.79
C PHE A 64 2.95 -6.54 -1.74
N PHE A 65 4.25 -6.38 -2.00
CA PHE A 65 5.31 -6.72 -1.06
C PHE A 65 6.35 -5.59 -1.08
N SER A 66 6.69 -5.06 0.10
CA SER A 66 7.74 -4.06 0.28
C SER A 66 8.82 -4.62 1.19
N PHE A 67 10.06 -4.56 0.70
CA PHE A 67 11.26 -4.84 1.48
C PHE A 67 12.13 -3.59 1.48
N SER A 68 12.61 -3.18 2.65
CA SER A 68 13.60 -2.13 2.77
C SER A 68 14.65 -2.49 3.82
N LEU A 69 15.90 -2.17 3.51
CA LEU A 69 17.04 -2.22 4.42
C LEU A 69 17.70 -0.84 4.40
N ILE A 70 17.46 -0.05 5.44
CA ILE A 70 17.93 1.33 5.56
C ILE A 70 18.65 1.48 6.89
N ASP A 71 19.91 1.92 6.85
CA ASP A 71 20.75 2.12 8.05
C ASP A 71 20.81 0.91 9.00
N GLY A 72 20.76 -0.31 8.43
CA GLY A 72 20.76 -1.55 9.19
C GLY A 72 19.40 -1.96 9.75
N TYR A 73 18.34 -1.21 9.49
CA TYR A 73 16.97 -1.58 9.89
C TYR A 73 16.25 -2.25 8.72
N VAL A 74 15.69 -3.43 8.98
CA VAL A 74 14.83 -4.15 8.04
C VAL A 74 13.37 -3.77 8.29
N SER A 75 12.65 -3.38 7.23
CA SER A 75 11.20 -3.19 7.26
C SER A 75 10.54 -3.95 6.11
N LEU A 76 9.48 -4.66 6.46
CA LEU A 76 8.70 -5.53 5.59
C LEU A 76 7.24 -5.08 5.63
N VAL A 77 6.62 -4.97 4.45
CA VAL A 77 5.17 -4.83 4.33
C VAL A 77 4.70 -5.92 3.38
N MET A 78 3.81 -6.79 3.85
CA MET A 78 3.28 -7.91 3.07
C MET A 78 1.88 -8.27 3.55
N ASP A 79 1.09 -8.93 2.71
CA ASP A 79 -0.21 -9.42 3.11
C ASP A 79 -0.12 -10.63 4.06
N THR A 80 -1.24 -10.96 4.71
CA THR A 80 -1.32 -12.09 5.65
C THR A 80 -1.11 -13.46 4.99
N GLU A 81 -1.27 -13.62 3.67
CA GLU A 81 -1.00 -14.88 2.97
C GLU A 81 0.51 -15.07 2.78
N ALA A 82 1.21 -14.04 2.33
CA ALA A 82 2.66 -14.01 2.23
C ALA A 82 3.32 -14.21 3.62
N GLN A 83 2.79 -13.54 4.65
CA GLN A 83 3.30 -13.65 6.01
C GLN A 83 3.31 -15.09 6.54
N ARG A 84 2.32 -15.93 6.18
CA ARG A 84 2.24 -17.34 6.61
C ARG A 84 3.37 -18.21 6.09
N GLN A 85 4.07 -17.77 5.05
CA GLN A 85 5.22 -18.50 4.49
C GLN A 85 6.49 -18.27 5.31
N PHE A 86 6.53 -17.23 6.14
CA PHE A 86 7.67 -16.89 6.98
C PHE A 86 7.56 -17.54 8.37
N PRO A 87 8.71 -17.85 9.00
CA PRO A 87 8.75 -18.32 10.38
C PRO A 87 8.27 -17.21 11.34
N ALA A 88 7.22 -17.52 12.10
CA ALA A 88 6.51 -16.56 12.96
C ALA A 88 7.34 -16.03 14.13
N ASP A 89 8.40 -16.74 14.52
CA ASP A 89 9.31 -16.39 15.63
C ASP A 89 10.37 -15.37 15.24
N LEU A 90 10.58 -15.13 13.94
CA LEU A 90 11.59 -14.18 13.46
C LEU A 90 10.99 -12.82 13.08
N LEU A 91 9.71 -12.78 12.71
CA LEU A 91 9.05 -11.54 12.33
C LEU A 91 8.51 -10.81 13.56
N PHE A 92 8.98 -9.57 13.75
CA PHE A 92 8.52 -8.70 14.81
C PHE A 92 7.49 -7.71 14.27
N THR A 93 6.39 -7.52 14.99
CA THR A 93 5.43 -6.45 14.72
C THR A 93 5.17 -5.68 16.00
N SER A 94 4.96 -4.37 15.89
CA SER A 94 4.73 -3.47 17.02
C SER A 94 3.47 -3.85 17.82
N SER A 95 2.48 -4.47 17.17
CA SER A 95 1.33 -5.04 17.85
C SER A 95 0.85 -6.31 17.14
N SER A 96 0.63 -7.39 17.90
CA SER A 96 0.24 -8.71 17.35
C SER A 96 -1.12 -8.74 16.61
N ARG A 97 -1.82 -7.61 16.50
CA ARG A 97 -3.17 -7.50 15.94
C ARG A 97 -3.40 -6.26 15.05
N GLU A 98 -2.45 -5.34 14.88
CA GLU A 98 -2.62 -4.28 13.87
C GLU A 98 -2.42 -4.87 12.48
N LEU A 99 -3.55 -5.12 11.83
CA LEU A 99 -3.59 -5.31 10.40
C LEU A 99 -3.93 -3.98 9.74
N TRP A 100 -3.37 -3.79 8.57
CA TRP A 100 -3.47 -2.55 7.80
C TRP A 100 -4.24 -2.82 6.53
N ARG A 101 -5.10 -1.87 6.14
CA ARG A 101 -5.80 -1.87 4.87
C ARG A 101 -5.16 -0.87 3.94
N MET A 102 -5.00 -1.26 2.68
CA MET A 102 -4.37 -0.41 1.67
C MET A 102 -5.40 0.47 0.98
N VAL A 103 -5.00 1.70 0.68
CA VAL A 103 -5.62 2.60 -0.28
C VAL A 103 -4.59 2.87 -1.37
N ARG A 104 -4.78 2.28 -2.55
CA ARG A 104 -3.96 2.55 -3.73
C ARG A 104 -4.46 3.81 -4.42
N ILE A 105 -3.56 4.72 -4.74
CA ILE A 105 -3.84 6.03 -5.31
C ILE A 105 -3.30 6.11 -6.73
N GLY A 106 -4.15 6.59 -7.65
CA GLY A 106 -3.81 6.78 -9.06
C GLY A 106 -4.49 5.75 -9.95
N GLY A 107 -5.21 6.24 -10.97
CA GLY A 107 -5.83 5.41 -12.00
C GLY A 107 -4.91 5.18 -13.21
N GLN A 108 -3.86 5.99 -13.31
CA GLN A 108 -2.78 5.94 -14.29
C GLN A 108 -1.46 6.25 -13.56
N PRO A 109 -0.29 5.93 -14.15
CA PRO A 109 0.99 6.25 -13.54
C PRO A 109 1.10 7.76 -13.22
N LEU A 110 1.34 8.07 -11.94
CA LEU A 110 1.35 9.45 -11.42
C LEU A 110 2.54 10.28 -11.92
N GLY A 111 3.65 9.61 -12.26
CA GLY A 111 4.91 10.27 -12.59
C GLY A 111 5.53 10.95 -11.35
N PHE A 112 6.43 11.90 -11.59
CA PHE A 112 7.24 12.53 -10.52
C PHE A 112 7.12 14.06 -10.46
N ASP A 113 6.37 14.66 -11.39
CA ASP A 113 6.26 16.13 -11.54
C ASP A 113 5.04 16.71 -10.81
N GLU A 114 4.04 15.87 -10.52
CA GLU A 114 2.80 16.32 -9.89
C GLU A 114 2.99 16.51 -8.39
N CYS A 115 2.59 17.69 -7.90
CA CYS A 115 2.68 18.04 -6.48
C CYS A 115 1.32 17.91 -5.80
N GLY A 116 1.32 17.62 -4.51
CA GLY A 116 0.11 17.64 -3.68
C GLY A 116 -0.68 16.33 -3.63
N ILE A 117 -0.27 15.28 -4.35
CA ILE A 117 -0.93 13.95 -4.29
C ILE A 117 -0.97 13.43 -2.85
N VAL A 118 0.19 13.43 -2.18
CA VAL A 118 0.29 13.02 -0.77
C VAL A 118 -0.61 13.87 0.11
N ALA A 119 -0.60 15.19 -0.06
CA ALA A 119 -1.40 16.11 0.76
C ALA A 119 -2.91 15.84 0.62
N GLN A 120 -3.38 15.50 -0.59
CA GLN A 120 -4.78 15.16 -0.83
C GLN A 120 -5.25 13.92 -0.05
N ILE A 121 -4.32 13.07 0.40
CA ILE A 121 -4.60 11.85 1.17
C ILE A 121 -4.27 12.06 2.64
N SER A 122 -3.10 12.59 2.96
CA SER A 122 -2.64 12.71 4.34
C SER A 122 -3.41 13.76 5.14
N GLN A 123 -3.87 14.84 4.51
CA GLN A 123 -4.62 15.89 5.21
C GLN A 123 -5.98 15.39 5.74
N PRO A 124 -6.87 14.79 4.94
CA PRO A 124 -8.15 14.31 5.46
C PRO A 124 -7.97 13.16 6.47
N LEU A 125 -6.95 12.31 6.32
CA LEU A 125 -6.60 11.31 7.33
C LEU A 125 -6.18 11.96 8.66
N ALA A 126 -5.33 13.00 8.61
CA ALA A 126 -4.90 13.74 9.79
C ALA A 126 -6.06 14.50 10.46
N ASP A 127 -6.96 15.11 9.67
CA ASP A 127 -8.17 15.78 10.19
C ASP A 127 -9.10 14.78 10.90
N GLY A 128 -9.07 13.51 10.50
CA GLY A 128 -9.77 12.39 11.13
C GLY A 128 -9.02 11.71 12.28
N ASP A 129 -7.81 12.16 12.63
CA ASP A 129 -6.91 11.52 13.60
C ASP A 129 -6.57 10.04 13.25
N ILE A 130 -6.50 9.74 11.95
CA ILE A 130 -6.22 8.39 11.44
C ILE A 130 -4.74 8.27 11.11
N SER A 131 -4.06 7.32 11.76
CA SER A 131 -2.67 7.00 11.46
C SER A 131 -2.53 6.38 10.08
N ALA A 132 -1.44 6.67 9.38
CA ALA A 132 -1.18 6.04 8.08
C ALA A 132 0.31 5.90 7.79
N TYR A 133 0.68 4.78 7.17
CA TYR A 133 1.93 4.68 6.42
C TYR A 133 1.69 5.06 4.97
N TYR A 134 2.70 5.62 4.32
CA TYR A 134 2.61 6.03 2.91
C TYR A 134 3.83 5.53 2.13
N ILE A 135 3.60 4.79 1.05
CA ILE A 135 4.62 4.20 0.20
C ILE A 135 4.36 4.59 -1.26
N SER A 136 5.25 5.41 -1.80
CA SER A 136 5.28 5.72 -3.23
C SER A 136 6.04 4.65 -4.01
N THR A 137 5.45 4.17 -5.09
CA THR A 137 6.13 3.31 -6.07
C THR A 137 6.40 4.09 -7.36
N PHE A 138 6.94 3.42 -8.37
CA PHE A 138 7.21 4.06 -9.66
C PHE A 138 5.95 4.64 -10.33
N SER A 139 4.78 4.00 -10.15
CA SER A 139 3.55 4.37 -10.87
C SER A 139 2.43 4.82 -9.95
N PHE A 140 2.33 4.27 -8.75
CA PHE A 140 1.20 4.50 -7.86
C PHE A 140 1.67 4.77 -6.44
N ASP A 141 0.85 5.48 -5.70
CA ASP A 141 1.04 5.69 -4.29
C ASP A 141 0.14 4.74 -3.49
N HIS A 142 0.56 4.39 -2.28
CA HIS A 142 -0.16 3.46 -1.42
C HIS A 142 -0.17 4.02 0.00
N ALA A 143 -1.36 4.25 0.55
CA ALA A 143 -1.53 4.52 1.96
C ALA A 143 -1.98 3.24 2.68
N LEU A 144 -1.42 2.96 3.85
CA LEU A 144 -1.85 1.88 4.73
C LEU A 144 -2.48 2.53 5.95
N VAL A 145 -3.74 2.20 6.23
CA VAL A 145 -4.51 2.70 7.38
C VAL A 145 -4.90 1.52 8.28
N PRO A 146 -5.17 1.74 9.59
CA PRO A 146 -5.69 0.71 10.47
C PRO A 146 -6.95 0.06 9.87
N GLU A 147 -7.07 -1.25 10.00
CA GLU A 147 -8.20 -1.98 9.45
C GLU A 147 -9.53 -1.51 10.03
N GLU A 148 -9.57 -1.16 11.32
CA GLU A 148 -10.75 -0.64 12.00
C GLU A 148 -11.29 0.67 11.40
N ASP A 149 -10.41 1.47 10.78
CA ASP A 149 -10.75 2.79 10.26
C ASP A 149 -11.14 2.77 8.78
N ILE A 150 -11.01 1.62 8.09
CA ILE A 150 -11.13 1.54 6.63
C ILE A 150 -12.50 2.01 6.10
N VAL A 151 -13.57 1.79 6.86
CA VAL A 151 -14.92 2.24 6.49
C VAL A 151 -15.00 3.76 6.50
N SER A 152 -14.51 4.40 7.58
CA SER A 152 -14.43 5.85 7.71
C SER A 152 -13.55 6.46 6.60
N VAL A 153 -12.39 5.85 6.34
CA VAL A 153 -11.49 6.28 5.26
C VAL A 153 -12.15 6.17 3.90
N THR A 154 -12.90 5.09 3.64
CA THR A 154 -13.62 4.90 2.37
C THR A 154 -14.65 6.01 2.15
N ASP A 155 -15.48 6.28 3.16
CA ASP A 155 -16.50 7.33 3.09
C ASP A 155 -15.89 8.71 2.88
N MET A 156 -14.82 9.02 3.63
CA MET A 156 -14.07 10.27 3.53
C MET A 156 -13.47 10.47 2.12
N LEU A 157 -12.83 9.45 1.56
CA LEU A 157 -12.21 9.52 0.23
C LEU A 157 -13.27 9.59 -0.90
N GLN A 158 -14.43 8.97 -0.70
CA GLN A 158 -15.54 9.06 -1.66
C GLN A 158 -16.16 10.46 -1.67
N GLN A 159 -16.38 11.08 -0.50
CA GLN A 159 -16.84 12.47 -0.41
C GLN A 159 -15.89 13.45 -1.11
N ARG A 160 -14.58 13.22 -0.99
CA ARG A 160 -13.55 14.00 -1.71
C ARG A 160 -13.73 13.94 -3.23
N LYS A 161 -14.02 12.75 -3.76
CA LYS A 161 -14.25 12.55 -5.20
C LYS A 161 -15.48 13.31 -5.67
N ASP A 162 -16.58 13.23 -4.92
CA ASP A 162 -17.84 13.88 -5.27
C ASP A 162 -17.72 15.41 -5.25
N ALA A 163 -16.99 15.96 -4.28
CA ALA A 163 -16.69 17.39 -4.15
C ALA A 163 -15.81 17.93 -5.31
N ALA A 164 -14.95 17.09 -5.88
CA ALA A 164 -14.10 17.47 -7.01
C ALA A 164 -14.83 17.42 -8.37
N THR A 165 -15.95 16.69 -8.45
CA THR A 165 -16.78 16.56 -9.66
C THR A 165 -18.00 17.50 -9.70
N SER A 166 -18.25 18.24 -8.62
CA SER A 166 -19.36 19.20 -8.47
C SER A 166 -18.94 20.62 -8.83
#